data_AF-I0WND7-F1
#
_entry.id   AF-I0WND7-F1
#
_cell.length_a   1.000
_cell.length_b   1.000
_cell.length_c   1.000
_cell.angle_alpha   90.00
_cell.angle_beta   90.00
_cell.angle_gamma   90.00
#
_symmetry.space_group_name_H-M   'P 1'
#
loop_
_entity.id
_entity.type
_entity.pdbx_description
1 polymer ?
#
loop_
_entity_poly.entity_id
_entity_poly.type
_entity_poly.pdbx_seq_one_letter_code
_entity_poly.pdbx_strand_id
1 'polypeptide(L)'
;MTRSAVIRQSLGGAVLIATHVLLTKPLRRRRTTWGATAAEAAAALPGDELIPHPAWCYTHAVTVDAPPEVVWPLIVQLGQGRGGFYSYVGLENLIGCRVRNTDKVLRDYQNLDTGDEVRLHPKAPPLTVASVEPNARLVLHARDPRTGDASIWAFHLLRDQAGRTRLIERGCSSCGPGLVSRLFFGPLLMEPIGFVMSRKMLLTIRALASAAGTEAARPT
;
A
#
# COMPACT_ATOMS: atom_id res chain seq x y z
N MET A 1 13.77 4.90 -16.04
CA MET A 1 12.91 6.09 -16.23
C MET A 1 13.78 7.33 -16.39
N THR A 2 13.42 8.26 -17.27
CA THR A 2 14.15 9.52 -17.45
C THR A 2 13.83 10.51 -16.32
N ARG A 3 14.78 11.41 -16.00
CA ARG A 3 14.62 12.43 -14.95
C ARG A 3 13.37 13.32 -15.17
N SER A 4 13.05 13.63 -16.43
CA SER A 4 11.87 14.40 -16.81
C SER A 4 10.55 13.67 -16.51
N ALA A 5 10.49 12.35 -16.71
CA ALA A 5 9.30 11.56 -16.39
C ALA A 5 9.02 11.53 -14.88
N VAL A 6 10.08 11.43 -14.06
CA VAL A 6 9.97 11.46 -12.59
C VAL A 6 9.44 12.82 -12.11
N ILE A 7 9.96 13.93 -12.65
CA ILE A 7 9.49 15.27 -12.29
C ILE A 7 8.02 15.46 -12.64
N ARG A 8 7.61 15.11 -13.87
CA ARG A 8 6.21 15.25 -14.31
C ARG A 8 5.25 14.43 -13.47
N GLN A 9 5.61 13.18 -13.13
CA GLN A 9 4.80 12.34 -12.25
C GLN A 9 4.71 12.93 -10.84
N SER A 10 5.81 13.48 -10.31
CA SER A 10 5.83 14.09 -8.98
C SER A 10 4.98 15.34 -8.92
N LEU A 11 5.02 16.20 -9.94
CA LEU A 11 4.16 17.37 -10.06
C LEU A 11 2.69 16.98 -10.14
N GLY A 12 2.35 15.99 -10.97
CA GLY A 12 0.98 15.47 -11.05
C GLY A 12 0.49 14.89 -9.72
N GLY A 13 1.33 14.13 -9.02
CA GLY A 13 1.04 13.60 -7.69
C GLY A 13 0.83 14.71 -6.64
N ALA A 14 1.68 15.74 -6.62
CA ALA A 14 1.56 16.86 -5.71
C ALA A 14 0.27 17.66 -5.92
N VAL A 15 -0.13 17.90 -7.18
CA VAL A 15 -1.40 18.56 -7.52
C VAL A 15 -2.59 17.74 -7.04
N LEU A 16 -2.58 16.42 -7.24
CA LEU A 16 -3.62 15.51 -6.74
C LEU A 16 -3.72 15.53 -5.21
N ILE A 17 -2.58 15.50 -4.51
CA ILE A 17 -2.53 15.60 -3.05
C ILE A 17 -3.16 16.92 -2.59
N ALA A 18 -2.71 18.05 -3.14
CA ALA A 18 -3.24 19.38 -2.77
C ALA A 18 -4.76 19.45 -2.98
N THR A 19 -5.24 18.94 -4.12
CA THR A 19 -6.67 18.90 -4.46
C THR A 19 -7.47 18.09 -3.44
N HIS A 20 -6.99 16.89 -3.07
CA HIS A 20 -7.70 16.04 -2.12
C HIS A 20 -7.65 16.53 -0.68
N VAL A 21 -6.57 17.22 -0.29
CA VAL A 21 -6.47 17.90 1.01
C VAL A 21 -7.48 19.06 1.09
N LEU A 22 -7.62 19.86 0.03
CA LEU A 22 -8.57 20.96 -0.03
C LEU A 22 -10.04 20.47 -0.05
N LEU A 23 -10.32 19.33 -0.69
CA LEU A 23 -11.66 18.73 -0.80
C LEU A 23 -11.92 17.63 0.24
N THR A 24 -11.38 17.78 1.46
CA THR A 24 -11.23 16.71 2.46
C THR A 24 -12.55 16.04 2.88
N LYS A 25 -13.57 16.80 3.30
CA LYS A 25 -14.78 16.20 3.92
C LYS A 25 -15.68 15.40 2.96
N PRO A 26 -16.14 15.91 1.80
CA PRO A 26 -17.11 15.19 0.99
C PRO A 26 -16.54 13.95 0.28
N LEU A 27 -15.21 13.93 0.06
CA LEU A 27 -14.57 12.87 -0.70
C LEU A 27 -14.01 11.74 0.17
N ARG A 28 -14.00 11.89 1.50
CA ARG A 28 -13.38 10.92 2.41
C ARG A 28 -13.92 9.50 2.22
N ARG A 29 -15.24 9.33 2.14
CA ARG A 29 -15.84 8.01 1.91
C ARG A 29 -15.39 7.40 0.57
N ARG A 30 -15.36 8.22 -0.49
CA ARG A 30 -14.92 7.76 -1.82
C ARG A 30 -13.45 7.39 -1.88
N ARG A 31 -12.59 8.14 -1.17
CA ARG A 31 -11.16 7.84 -1.07
C ARG A 31 -10.93 6.57 -0.27
N THR A 32 -11.46 6.52 0.95
CA THR A 32 -11.28 5.39 1.88
C THR A 32 -11.87 4.06 1.40
N THR A 33 -12.77 4.04 0.41
CA THR A 33 -13.30 2.80 -0.18
C THR A 33 -13.00 2.67 -1.67
N TRP A 34 -11.96 3.34 -2.19
CA TRP A 34 -11.72 3.42 -3.62
C TRP A 34 -11.49 2.05 -4.27
N GLY A 35 -12.32 1.72 -5.26
CA GLY A 35 -12.24 0.47 -6.00
C GLY A 35 -12.76 -0.75 -5.24
N ALA A 36 -12.95 -0.67 -3.92
CA ALA A 36 -13.58 -1.69 -3.09
C ALA A 36 -15.12 -1.63 -3.18
N THR A 37 -15.76 -2.79 -3.09
CA THR A 37 -17.20 -2.91 -2.90
C THR A 37 -17.59 -2.55 -1.46
N ALA A 38 -18.87 -2.28 -1.23
CA ALA A 38 -19.37 -2.03 0.12
C ALA A 38 -19.16 -3.24 1.06
N ALA A 39 -19.29 -4.47 0.52
CA ALA A 39 -19.07 -5.70 1.25
C ALA A 39 -17.58 -5.88 1.63
N GLU A 40 -16.66 -5.65 0.68
CA GLU A 40 -15.21 -5.70 0.94
C GLU A 40 -14.78 -4.65 1.98
N ALA A 41 -15.33 -3.43 1.91
CA ALA A 41 -15.01 -2.38 2.87
C ALA A 41 -15.53 -2.67 4.28
N ALA A 42 -16.67 -3.37 4.39
CA ALA A 42 -17.31 -3.74 5.65
C ALA A 42 -16.82 -5.07 6.23
N ALA A 43 -16.11 -5.89 5.45
CA ALA A 43 -15.59 -7.17 5.88
C ALA A 43 -14.50 -7.00 6.94
N ALA A 44 -14.45 -7.95 7.89
CA ALA A 44 -13.30 -8.13 8.76
C ALA A 44 -12.22 -8.88 7.98
N LEU A 45 -11.03 -8.30 7.88
CA LEU A 45 -9.89 -8.88 7.18
C LEU A 45 -8.77 -9.23 8.18
N PRO A 46 -7.99 -10.30 7.93
CA PRO A 46 -6.87 -10.65 8.79
C PRO A 46 -5.92 -9.46 9.00
N GLY A 47 -5.61 -9.16 10.26
CA GLY A 47 -4.82 -8.00 10.67
C GLY A 47 -5.66 -6.88 11.28
N ASP A 48 -6.97 -6.79 10.98
CA ASP A 48 -7.86 -5.81 11.59
C ASP A 48 -7.89 -5.94 13.13
N GLU A 49 -7.75 -7.16 13.65
CA GLU A 49 -7.69 -7.47 15.08
C GLU A 49 -6.50 -6.84 15.82
N LEU A 50 -5.45 -6.45 15.09
CA LEU A 50 -4.27 -5.78 15.65
C LEU A 50 -4.56 -4.32 16.03
N ILE A 51 -5.60 -3.72 15.45
CA ILE A 51 -6.07 -2.36 15.74
C ILE A 51 -7.52 -2.41 16.21
N PRO A 52 -7.80 -2.85 17.46
CA PRO A 52 -9.17 -3.08 17.95
C PRO A 52 -10.02 -1.81 18.01
N HIS A 53 -9.39 -0.63 18.15
CA HIS A 53 -10.06 0.66 18.22
C HIS A 53 -9.44 1.65 17.22
N PRO A 54 -9.67 1.46 15.91
CA PRO A 54 -9.06 2.31 14.90
C PRO A 54 -9.68 3.71 14.95
N ALA A 55 -8.83 4.74 14.92
CA ALA A 55 -9.27 6.12 14.71
C ALA A 55 -9.78 6.30 13.27
N TRP A 56 -9.21 5.56 12.31
CA TRP A 56 -9.72 5.44 10.95
C TRP A 56 -9.15 4.22 10.24
N CYS A 57 -9.87 3.80 9.19
CA CYS A 57 -9.41 2.78 8.25
C CYS A 57 -9.71 3.18 6.81
N TYR A 58 -9.08 2.49 5.87
CA TYR A 58 -9.37 2.52 4.45
C TYR A 58 -9.26 1.12 3.84
N THR A 59 -9.94 0.92 2.72
CA THR A 59 -9.93 -0.30 1.93
C THR A 59 -9.93 0.08 0.46
N HIS A 60 -8.83 -0.19 -0.21
CA HIS A 60 -8.70 0.01 -1.64
C HIS A 60 -8.65 -1.33 -2.33
N ALA A 61 -9.17 -1.41 -3.55
CA ALA A 61 -9.10 -2.66 -4.29
C ALA A 61 -8.99 -2.45 -5.80
N VAL A 62 -8.25 -3.34 -6.45
CA VAL A 62 -8.17 -3.45 -7.91
C VAL A 62 -8.25 -4.91 -8.33
N THR A 63 -8.86 -5.15 -9.49
CA THR A 63 -8.77 -6.46 -10.13
C THR A 63 -7.58 -6.46 -11.09
N VAL A 64 -6.68 -7.41 -10.90
CA VAL A 64 -5.47 -7.60 -11.68
C VAL A 64 -5.67 -8.81 -12.57
N ASP A 65 -5.46 -8.63 -13.88
CA ASP A 65 -5.62 -9.69 -14.87
C ASP A 65 -4.38 -10.60 -14.89
N ALA A 66 -4.14 -11.26 -13.77
CA ALA A 66 -3.07 -12.20 -13.52
C ALA A 66 -3.41 -13.00 -12.25
N PRO A 67 -2.92 -14.25 -12.11
CA PRO A 67 -3.17 -15.05 -10.92
C PRO A 67 -2.31 -14.56 -9.74
N PRO A 68 -2.68 -14.86 -8.47
CA PRO A 68 -1.98 -14.35 -7.29
C PRO A 68 -0.48 -14.66 -7.28
N GLU A 69 -0.04 -15.76 -7.89
CA GLU A 69 1.37 -16.16 -8.01
C GLU A 69 2.21 -15.17 -8.83
N VAL A 70 1.58 -14.41 -9.73
CA VAL A 70 2.23 -13.36 -10.53
C VAL A 70 2.19 -12.02 -9.79
N VAL A 71 1.17 -11.79 -8.97
CA VAL A 71 1.00 -10.53 -8.21
C VAL A 71 1.87 -10.54 -6.95
N TRP A 72 1.95 -11.68 -6.27
CA TRP A 72 2.63 -11.86 -4.98
C TRP A 72 4.08 -11.37 -4.96
N PRO A 73 4.92 -11.69 -5.96
CA PRO A 73 6.31 -11.23 -5.98
C PRO A 73 6.47 -9.71 -5.94
N LEU A 74 5.49 -8.97 -6.47
CA LEU A 74 5.48 -7.50 -6.43
C LEU A 74 5.11 -6.98 -5.04
N ILE A 75 4.23 -7.70 -4.32
CA ILE A 75 3.73 -7.35 -2.98
C ILE A 75 4.79 -7.62 -1.92
N VAL A 76 5.37 -8.83 -1.90
CA VAL A 76 6.33 -9.24 -0.86
C VAL A 76 7.63 -8.42 -0.90
N GLN A 77 7.97 -7.84 -2.05
CA GLN A 77 9.14 -6.96 -2.18
C GLN A 77 8.85 -5.48 -1.93
N LEU A 78 7.64 -5.10 -1.49
CA LEU A 78 7.38 -3.71 -1.09
C LEU A 78 8.31 -3.29 0.06
N GLY A 79 8.86 -2.08 -0.02
CA GLY A 79 9.71 -1.53 1.04
C GLY A 79 10.85 -0.65 0.56
N GLN A 80 11.32 0.20 1.47
CA GLN A 80 12.57 0.95 1.32
C GLN A 80 13.75 -0.02 1.33
N GLY A 81 14.65 0.12 0.36
CA GLY A 81 15.76 -0.82 0.13
C GLY A 81 15.33 -2.12 -0.56
N ARG A 82 14.03 -2.35 -0.76
CA ARG A 82 13.46 -3.52 -1.46
C ARG A 82 13.08 -3.16 -2.90
N GLY A 83 11.96 -3.67 -3.41
CA GLY A 83 11.43 -3.35 -4.74
C GLY A 83 10.80 -1.96 -4.88
N GLY A 84 10.75 -1.19 -3.79
CA GLY A 84 10.14 0.14 -3.72
C GLY A 84 8.65 0.07 -3.38
N PHE A 85 7.90 1.13 -3.71
CA PHE A 85 6.47 1.25 -3.38
C PHE A 85 5.57 1.32 -4.61
N TYR A 86 6.14 1.27 -5.82
CA TYR A 86 5.41 1.41 -7.10
C TYR A 86 4.58 2.70 -7.21
N SER A 87 4.86 3.69 -6.36
CA SER A 87 4.13 4.95 -6.30
C SER A 87 4.97 6.11 -6.90
N TYR A 88 4.85 7.32 -6.38
CA TYR A 88 5.56 8.50 -6.86
C TYR A 88 6.96 8.61 -6.24
N VAL A 89 7.95 7.97 -6.85
CA VAL A 89 9.35 7.94 -6.38
C VAL A 89 9.92 9.34 -6.08
N GLY A 90 9.59 10.34 -6.88
CA GLY A 90 10.07 11.70 -6.62
C GLY A 90 9.45 12.35 -5.39
N LEU A 91 8.19 12.05 -5.06
CA LEU A 91 7.56 12.52 -3.82
C LEU A 91 8.11 11.78 -2.60
N GLU A 92 8.30 10.47 -2.71
CA GLU A 92 8.93 9.64 -1.68
C GLU A 92 10.35 10.13 -1.37
N ASN A 93 11.14 10.43 -2.40
CA ASN A 93 12.50 10.90 -2.23
C ASN A 93 12.58 12.37 -1.79
N LEU A 94 11.57 13.20 -2.10
CA LEU A 94 11.48 14.57 -1.57
C LEU A 94 11.39 14.58 -0.04
N ILE A 95 10.70 13.60 0.55
CA ILE A 95 10.59 13.44 2.02
C ILE A 95 11.71 12.56 2.60
N GLY A 96 12.65 12.09 1.79
CA GLY A 96 13.84 11.39 2.25
C GLY A 96 13.76 9.86 2.29
N CYS A 97 12.75 9.23 1.66
CA CYS A 97 12.61 7.77 1.70
C CYS A 97 13.78 7.01 1.05
N ARG A 98 14.52 7.61 0.10
CA ARG A 98 15.62 6.95 -0.65
C ARG A 98 15.18 5.64 -1.30
N VAL A 99 14.06 5.70 -2.00
CA VAL A 99 13.41 4.57 -2.68
C VAL A 99 13.78 4.58 -4.15
N ARG A 100 13.89 3.37 -4.71
CA ARG A 100 13.98 3.12 -6.14
C ARG A 100 12.98 2.02 -6.48
N ASN A 101 12.02 2.34 -7.35
CA ASN A 101 11.12 1.31 -7.88
C ASN A 101 11.85 0.47 -8.91
N THR A 102 11.58 -0.83 -8.88
CA THR A 102 11.97 -1.80 -9.91
C THR A 102 10.71 -2.41 -10.51
N ASP A 103 10.74 -2.70 -11.80
CA ASP A 103 9.73 -3.52 -12.48
C ASP A 103 10.09 -5.02 -12.44
N LYS A 104 11.31 -5.36 -11.99
CA LYS A 104 11.79 -6.73 -11.85
C LYS A 104 11.51 -7.30 -10.48
N VAL A 105 11.20 -8.59 -10.46
CA VAL A 105 11.16 -9.39 -9.24
C VAL A 105 12.59 -9.62 -8.75
N LEU A 106 12.86 -9.23 -7.51
CA LEU A 106 14.17 -9.36 -6.86
C LEU A 106 14.16 -10.60 -5.97
N ARG A 107 15.00 -11.60 -6.32
CA ARG A 107 15.05 -12.90 -5.64
C ARG A 107 15.26 -12.78 -4.13
N ASP A 108 16.12 -11.84 -3.72
CA ASP A 108 16.50 -11.65 -2.31
C ASP A 108 15.35 -11.19 -1.41
N TYR A 109 14.23 -10.71 -1.99
CA TYR A 109 13.08 -10.20 -1.26
C TYR A 109 11.82 -11.07 -1.36
N GLN A 110 11.95 -12.28 -1.92
CA GLN A 110 10.79 -13.17 -2.12
C GLN A 110 10.45 -14.02 -0.90
N ASN A 111 11.42 -14.18 0.02
CA ASN A 111 11.21 -14.84 1.30
C ASN A 111 11.04 -13.76 2.36
N LEU A 112 9.91 -13.80 3.05
CA LEU A 112 9.55 -12.89 4.14
C LEU A 112 8.74 -13.68 5.14
N ASP A 113 9.17 -13.70 6.40
CA ASP A 113 8.57 -14.47 7.47
C ASP A 113 7.92 -13.58 8.53
N THR A 114 7.02 -14.14 9.33
CA THR A 114 6.46 -13.43 10.48
C THR A 114 7.58 -13.01 11.43
N GLY A 115 7.57 -11.74 11.84
CA GLY A 115 8.61 -11.13 12.66
C GLY A 115 9.65 -10.33 11.87
N ASP A 116 9.75 -10.51 10.55
CA ASP A 116 10.67 -9.74 9.72
C ASP A 116 10.30 -8.25 9.69
N GLU A 117 11.28 -7.41 9.35
CA GLU A 117 11.14 -5.96 9.28
C GLU A 117 11.05 -5.45 7.84
N VAL A 118 10.05 -4.62 7.57
CA VAL A 118 9.89 -3.86 6.32
C VAL A 118 9.95 -2.37 6.62
N ARG A 119 10.98 -1.69 6.09
CA ARG A 119 11.17 -0.25 6.29
C ARG A 119 10.37 0.57 5.30
N LEU A 120 9.75 1.64 5.78
CA LEU A 120 9.11 2.65 4.92
C LEU A 120 10.00 3.88 4.66
N HIS A 121 10.82 4.25 5.64
CA HIS A 121 11.69 5.42 5.59
C HIS A 121 12.97 5.19 6.41
N PRO A 122 14.15 5.69 5.99
CA PRO A 122 15.43 5.40 6.67
C PRO A 122 15.51 5.86 8.13
N LYS A 123 14.74 6.88 8.50
CA LYS A 123 14.69 7.45 9.86
C LYS A 123 13.45 7.02 10.67
N ALA A 124 12.58 6.20 10.09
CA ALA A 124 11.39 5.71 10.78
C ALA A 124 11.63 4.28 11.28
N PRO A 125 11.00 3.87 12.39
CA PRO A 125 10.92 2.47 12.76
C PRO A 125 10.35 1.63 11.60
N PRO A 126 10.82 0.39 11.43
CA PRO A 126 10.23 -0.53 10.47
C PRO A 126 8.82 -0.94 10.88
N LEU A 127 8.05 -1.41 9.91
CA LEU A 127 6.88 -2.23 10.16
C LEU A 127 7.35 -3.68 10.37
N THR A 128 6.73 -4.38 11.31
CA THR A 128 6.96 -5.81 11.53
C THR A 128 5.93 -6.61 10.74
N VAL A 129 6.35 -7.71 10.13
CA VAL A 129 5.46 -8.67 9.49
C VAL A 129 4.67 -9.40 10.58
N ALA A 130 3.39 -9.07 10.71
CA ALA A 130 2.50 -9.70 11.67
C ALA A 130 1.92 -11.02 11.14
N SER A 131 1.69 -11.10 9.83
CA SER A 131 1.19 -12.29 9.17
C SER A 131 1.61 -12.29 7.71
N VAL A 132 2.02 -13.45 7.20
CA VAL A 132 2.41 -13.65 5.81
C VAL A 132 1.94 -15.02 5.36
N GLU A 133 1.31 -15.06 4.20
CA GLU A 133 0.87 -16.29 3.55
C GLU A 133 1.10 -16.12 2.06
N PRO A 134 2.04 -16.87 1.46
CA PRO A 134 2.39 -16.73 0.06
C PRO A 134 1.17 -16.76 -0.85
N ASN A 135 1.10 -15.84 -1.80
CA ASN A 135 0.02 -15.71 -2.78
C ASN A 135 -1.36 -15.37 -2.19
N ALA A 136 -1.47 -15.09 -0.89
CA ALA A 136 -2.75 -14.86 -0.22
C ALA A 136 -2.77 -13.57 0.61
N ARG A 137 -1.78 -13.35 1.48
CA ARG A 137 -1.77 -12.16 2.35
C ARG A 137 -0.40 -11.74 2.85
N LEU A 138 -0.25 -10.44 3.05
CA LEU A 138 0.85 -9.83 3.79
C LEU A 138 0.26 -8.76 4.72
N VAL A 139 0.51 -8.88 6.02
CA VAL A 139 0.07 -7.92 7.05
C VAL A 139 1.30 -7.34 7.74
N LEU A 140 1.50 -6.05 7.57
CA LEU A 140 2.55 -5.28 8.22
C LEU A 140 1.93 -4.46 9.36
N HIS A 141 2.60 -4.41 10.51
CA HIS A 141 2.12 -3.75 11.71
C HIS A 141 3.23 -2.89 12.34
N ALA A 142 2.86 -1.70 12.80
CA ALA A 142 3.69 -0.88 13.67
C ALA A 142 2.91 -0.46 14.90
N ARG A 143 3.60 -0.37 16.03
CA ARG A 143 3.08 0.15 17.28
C ARG A 143 4.18 0.90 18.02
N ASP A 144 3.89 2.14 18.45
CA ASP A 144 4.74 2.88 19.39
C ASP A 144 4.05 2.87 20.77
N PRO A 145 4.56 2.07 21.74
CA PRO A 145 3.99 2.02 23.08
C PRO A 145 4.02 3.37 23.82
N ARG A 146 4.94 4.28 23.47
CA ARG A 146 5.10 5.56 24.17
C ARG A 146 4.02 6.56 23.79
N THR A 147 3.59 6.55 22.54
CA THR A 147 2.53 7.44 22.04
C THR A 147 1.16 6.76 22.03
N GLY A 148 1.13 5.42 22.02
CA GLY A 148 -0.08 4.64 21.82
C GLY A 148 -0.53 4.57 20.35
N ASP A 149 0.29 5.07 19.43
CA ASP A 149 0.02 4.98 17.99
C ASP A 149 0.24 3.54 17.51
N ALA A 150 -0.68 3.06 16.68
CA ALA A 150 -0.52 1.78 16.02
C ALA A 150 -1.16 1.85 14.62
N SER A 151 -0.60 1.08 13.69
CA SER A 151 -1.11 1.03 12.32
C SER A 151 -0.84 -0.32 11.69
N ILE A 152 -1.78 -0.75 10.84
CA ILE A 152 -1.57 -1.87 9.91
C ILE A 152 -1.52 -1.36 8.48
N TRP A 153 -0.74 -2.07 7.66
CA TRP A 153 -0.76 -1.98 6.22
C TRP A 153 -0.78 -3.40 5.66
N ALA A 154 -1.93 -3.81 5.14
CA ALA A 154 -2.21 -5.18 4.76
C ALA A 154 -2.61 -5.30 3.30
N PHE A 155 -2.21 -6.40 2.69
CA PHE A 155 -2.53 -6.78 1.32
C PHE A 155 -3.16 -8.17 1.32
N HIS A 156 -4.30 -8.30 0.68
CA HIS A 156 -5.01 -9.57 0.49
C HIS A 156 -5.20 -9.83 -1.00
N LEU A 157 -4.84 -11.02 -1.44
CA LEU A 157 -4.93 -11.48 -2.82
C LEU A 157 -5.99 -12.58 -2.86
N LEU A 158 -7.17 -12.25 -3.39
CA LEU A 158 -8.25 -13.21 -3.55
C LEU A 158 -8.33 -13.63 -5.01
N ARG A 159 -8.29 -14.94 -5.28
CA ARG A 159 -8.51 -15.45 -6.64
C ARG A 159 -9.99 -15.35 -6.99
N ASP A 160 -10.32 -14.75 -8.12
CA ASP A 160 -11.69 -14.70 -8.64
C ASP A 160 -12.03 -15.93 -9.49
N GLN A 161 -13.30 -16.05 -9.89
CA GLN A 161 -13.79 -17.18 -10.69
C GLN A 161 -13.11 -17.31 -12.07
N ALA A 162 -12.54 -16.23 -12.60
CA ALA A 162 -11.79 -16.22 -13.85
C ALA A 162 -10.30 -16.49 -13.64
N GLY A 163 -9.87 -16.83 -12.42
CA GLY A 163 -8.47 -17.08 -12.07
C GLY A 163 -7.64 -15.81 -11.88
N ARG A 164 -8.25 -14.62 -11.96
CA ARG A 164 -7.60 -13.32 -11.78
C ARG A 164 -7.44 -13.00 -10.30
N THR A 165 -6.68 -11.96 -9.99
CA THR A 165 -6.47 -11.54 -8.60
C THR A 165 -7.30 -10.32 -8.29
N ARG A 166 -8.16 -10.42 -7.28
CA ARG A 166 -8.72 -9.29 -6.57
C ARG A 166 -7.74 -8.89 -5.47
N LEU A 167 -6.98 -7.82 -5.73
CA LEU A 167 -5.99 -7.27 -4.80
C LEU A 167 -6.66 -6.21 -3.92
N ILE A 168 -6.69 -6.46 -2.62
CA ILE A 168 -7.24 -5.56 -1.60
C ILE A 168 -6.09 -5.02 -0.75
N GLU A 169 -6.01 -3.71 -0.61
CA GLU A 169 -5.16 -3.03 0.37
C GLU A 169 -6.05 -2.55 1.53
N ARG A 170 -5.68 -2.93 2.76
CA ARG A 170 -6.36 -2.54 3.99
C ARG A 170 -5.38 -1.79 4.88
N GLY A 171 -5.78 -0.62 5.37
CA GLY A 171 -5.00 0.12 6.36
C GLY A 171 -5.91 0.63 7.46
N CYS A 172 -5.46 0.48 8.70
CA CYS A 172 -6.11 0.99 9.89
C CYS A 172 -5.08 1.66 10.78
N SER A 173 -5.47 2.72 11.48
CA SER A 173 -4.59 3.40 12.42
C SER A 173 -5.34 3.82 13.67
N SER A 174 -4.75 3.56 14.84
CA SER A 174 -5.11 4.19 16.10
C SER A 174 -4.16 5.35 16.37
N CYS A 175 -4.69 6.42 16.94
CA CYS A 175 -3.91 7.62 17.28
C CYS A 175 -3.89 7.81 18.80
N GLY A 176 -2.70 8.09 19.33
CA GLY A 176 -2.55 8.65 20.66
C GLY A 176 -3.24 10.01 20.82
N PRO A 177 -3.41 10.48 22.06
CA PRO A 177 -4.15 11.72 22.35
C PRO A 177 -3.43 13.00 21.88
N GLY A 178 -2.13 12.92 21.58
CA GLY A 178 -1.30 14.07 21.20
C GLY A 178 -1.64 14.68 19.84
N LEU A 179 -1.43 15.99 19.69
CA LEU A 179 -1.66 16.70 18.43
C LEU A 179 -0.76 16.18 17.30
N VAL A 180 0.49 15.83 17.62
CA VAL A 180 1.45 15.21 16.67
C VAL A 180 0.91 13.87 16.18
N SER A 181 0.46 13.00 17.08
CA SER A 181 -0.18 11.72 16.73
C SER A 181 -1.40 11.91 15.83
N ARG A 182 -2.26 12.88 16.12
CA ARG A 182 -3.42 13.20 15.26
C ARG A 182 -3.03 13.74 13.88
N LEU A 183 -1.90 14.41 13.77
CA LEU A 183 -1.43 14.95 12.49
C LEU A 183 -0.81 13.85 11.61
N PHE A 184 0.03 13.00 12.21
CA PHE A 184 0.80 11.96 11.52
C PHE A 184 0.09 10.62 11.39
N PHE A 185 -0.85 10.31 12.26
CA PHE A 185 -1.64 9.07 12.21
C PHE A 185 -3.12 9.33 12.04
N GLY A 186 -3.58 10.59 12.06
CA GLY A 186 -4.99 10.92 11.90
C GLY A 186 -5.43 11.16 10.45
N PRO A 187 -6.74 11.17 10.21
CA PRO A 187 -7.31 11.10 8.87
C PRO A 187 -7.29 12.43 8.08
N LEU A 188 -6.81 13.54 8.64
CA LEU A 188 -6.95 14.84 7.97
C LEU A 188 -5.90 15.05 6.87
N LEU A 189 -4.65 14.63 7.12
CA LEU A 189 -3.55 14.75 6.15
C LEU A 189 -3.12 13.39 5.61
N MET A 190 -2.99 12.39 6.47
CA MET A 190 -2.52 11.06 6.02
C MET A 190 -3.48 10.39 5.06
N GLU A 191 -4.79 10.50 5.27
CA GLU A 191 -5.76 9.84 4.41
C GLU A 191 -5.72 10.35 2.95
N PRO A 192 -5.82 11.66 2.64
CA PRO A 192 -5.76 12.12 1.26
C PRO A 192 -4.39 11.90 0.60
N ILE A 193 -3.29 12.03 1.36
CA ILE A 193 -1.94 11.74 0.84
C ILE A 193 -1.80 10.24 0.56
N GLY A 194 -2.10 9.41 1.55
CA GLY A 194 -2.07 7.96 1.47
C GLY A 194 -2.91 7.44 0.31
N PHE A 195 -4.13 7.96 0.13
CA PHE A 195 -4.99 7.60 -1.00
C PHE A 195 -4.31 7.81 -2.36
N VAL A 196 -3.67 8.97 -2.59
CA VAL A 196 -3.00 9.26 -3.87
C VAL A 196 -1.83 8.29 -4.12
N MET A 197 -1.04 8.01 -3.08
CA MET A 197 0.09 7.09 -3.14
C MET A 197 -0.38 5.64 -3.37
N SER A 198 -1.31 5.16 -2.56
CA SER A 198 -1.93 3.83 -2.65
C SER A 198 -2.57 3.58 -4.01
N ARG A 199 -3.35 4.54 -4.53
CA ARG A 199 -3.97 4.42 -5.84
C ARG A 199 -2.93 4.25 -6.95
N LYS A 200 -1.83 5.02 -6.90
CA LYS A 200 -0.74 4.90 -7.88
C LYS A 200 -0.03 3.55 -7.76
N MET A 201 0.26 3.10 -6.54
CA MET A 201 0.86 1.80 -6.27
C MET A 201 0.02 0.66 -6.85
N LEU A 202 -1.26 0.57 -6.46
CA LEU A 202 -2.16 -0.51 -6.87
C LEU A 202 -2.33 -0.56 -8.40
N LEU A 203 -2.46 0.60 -9.06
CA LEU A 203 -2.55 0.65 -10.53
C LEU A 203 -1.23 0.26 -11.22
N THR A 204 -0.09 0.56 -10.61
CA THR A 204 1.22 0.17 -11.17
C THR A 204 1.46 -1.33 -11.01
N ILE A 205 1.15 -1.90 -9.84
CA ILE A 205 1.18 -3.36 -9.60
C ILE A 205 0.26 -4.08 -10.58
N ARG A 206 -0.98 -3.58 -10.77
CA ARG A 206 -1.91 -4.12 -11.76
C ARG A 206 -1.29 -4.16 -13.16
N ALA A 207 -0.70 -3.06 -13.62
CA ALA A 207 -0.12 -2.97 -14.96
C ALA A 207 1.07 -3.94 -15.13
N LEU A 208 1.96 -4.02 -14.15
CA LEU A 208 3.13 -4.91 -14.19
C LEU A 208 2.73 -6.39 -14.21
N ALA A 209 1.84 -6.79 -13.30
CA ALA A 209 1.41 -8.18 -13.20
C ALA A 209 0.57 -8.63 -14.40
N SER A 210 -0.32 -7.78 -14.93
CA SER A 210 -1.09 -8.11 -16.13
C SER A 210 -0.21 -8.26 -17.38
N ALA A 211 0.85 -7.45 -17.50
CA ALA A 211 1.81 -7.60 -18.58
C ALA A 211 2.57 -8.94 -18.49
N ALA A 212 3.04 -9.30 -17.29
CA ALA A 212 3.74 -10.56 -17.05
C ALA A 212 2.83 -11.79 -17.27
N GLY A 213 1.56 -11.73 -16.84
CA GLY A 213 0.60 -12.80 -17.06
C GLY A 213 0.29 -13.03 -18.55
N THR A 214 0.22 -11.95 -19.34
CA THR A 214 0.03 -12.05 -20.81
C THR A 214 1.23 -12.68 -21.49
N GLU A 215 2.45 -12.36 -21.05
CA GLU A 215 3.69 -12.93 -21.59
C GLU A 215 3.81 -14.42 -21.28
N ALA A 216 3.44 -14.84 -20.06
CA ALA A 216 3.43 -16.24 -19.66
C ALA A 216 2.35 -17.09 -20.37
N ALA A 217 1.26 -16.48 -20.83
CA ALA A 217 0.16 -17.16 -21.52
C ALA A 217 0.37 -17.32 -23.04
N ARG A 218 1.44 -16.77 -23.62
CA ARG A 218 1.71 -16.87 -25.05
C ARG A 218 2.31 -18.26 -25.35
N PRO A 219 1.71 -19.09 -26.22
CA PRO A 219 2.28 -20.38 -26.58
C PRO A 219 3.62 -20.18 -27.31
N THR A 220 4.65 -20.93 -26.89
CA THR A 220 5.94 -21.06 -27.56
C THR A 220 5.84 -21.86 -28.85
#